data_AF-A0A8S2G6Q4-F1
#
_entry.id   AF-A0A8S2G6Q4-F1
#
_cell.length_a   1.000
_cell.length_b   1.000
_cell.length_c   1.000
_cell.angle_alpha   90.00
_cell.angle_beta   90.00
_cell.angle_gamma   90.00
#
_symmetry.space_group_name_H-M   'P 1'
#
loop_
_entity.id
_entity.type
_entity.pdbx_description
1 polymer ?
#
loop_
_entity_poly.entity_id
_entity_poly.type
_entity_poly.pdbx_seq_one_letter_code
_entity_poly.pdbx_strand_id
1 'polypeptide(L)'
;PSEIHNLKHNLGKSIATNGFLSTSRSREIAYTFAKKGSKRSDTETVLLEIDVNTSKLATALADIAEYSHYPEEQEILFDLGVSFTLRVVNYDMKEKMWIVTLTAVEDESLTTDTETVLRKYPDEKDINILLGNLLFESGQNKQCQKYFKNLLHHCKNEHDNFAKIHENIGRTYEYENNYGEAIVYYISAFNGYFSSDRFENAARLASIIGAIYYNQNDKQNARIYTDISYKMAKKDARLPDNHCVIGRCMNSFACLEQDSQISLNYHIKSLNIYENPSEMCKCVDHDQLIALTCENIALIYSNE
;
A
#
# COMPACT_ATOMS: atom_id res chain seq x y z
N PRO A 1 14.71 0.81 28.10
CA PRO A 1 15.37 2.06 27.64
C PRO A 1 14.35 2.87 26.84
N SER A 2 13.85 3.92 27.49
CA SER A 2 12.48 4.42 27.38
C SER A 2 12.19 5.14 26.07
N GLU A 3 10.97 4.98 25.55
CA GLU A 3 10.44 5.74 24.42
C GLU A 3 10.62 7.27 24.60
N ILE A 4 10.57 7.74 25.84
CA ILE A 4 10.90 9.12 26.23
C ILE A 4 12.33 9.52 25.85
N HIS A 5 13.32 8.62 25.98
CA HIS A 5 14.68 8.88 25.54
C HIS A 5 14.76 9.04 24.02
N ASN A 6 14.04 8.19 23.26
CA ASN A 6 13.93 8.32 21.81
C ASN A 6 13.28 9.65 21.42
N LEU A 7 12.23 10.08 22.12
CA LEU A 7 11.62 11.39 21.92
C LEU A 7 12.63 12.51 22.18
N LYS A 8 13.30 12.51 23.34
CA LYS A 8 14.32 13.53 23.67
C LYS A 8 15.46 13.60 22.64
N HIS A 9 15.91 12.47 22.12
CA HIS A 9 16.95 12.42 21.09
C HIS A 9 16.48 12.97 19.74
N ASN A 10 15.17 12.97 19.47
CA ASN A 10 14.59 13.42 18.21
C ASN A 10 13.91 14.80 18.32
N LEU A 11 14.25 15.61 19.34
CA LEU A 11 13.83 17.01 19.42
C LEU A 11 14.19 17.76 18.13
N GLY A 12 13.23 18.53 17.61
CA GLY A 12 13.33 19.27 16.34
C GLY A 12 13.06 18.44 15.09
N LYS A 13 12.87 17.11 15.19
CA LYS A 13 12.49 16.26 14.05
C LYS A 13 10.98 16.09 13.95
N SER A 14 10.52 15.72 12.75
CA SER A 14 9.13 15.36 12.51
C SER A 14 8.86 13.89 12.86
N ILE A 15 7.70 13.65 13.47
CA ILE A 15 7.12 12.33 13.70
C ILE A 15 5.75 12.28 13.00
N ALA A 16 5.35 11.14 12.47
CA ALA A 16 4.04 10.98 11.82
C ALA A 16 3.20 9.98 12.60
N THR A 17 1.87 10.14 12.56
CA THR A 17 0.95 9.15 13.11
C THR A 17 0.78 8.00 12.13
N ASN A 18 0.77 6.78 12.66
CA ASN A 18 0.48 5.56 11.88
C ASN A 18 -1.04 5.31 11.72
N GLY A 19 -1.86 6.27 12.11
CA GLY A 19 -3.31 6.15 12.08
C GLY A 19 -4.01 7.46 12.41
N PHE A 20 -5.34 7.43 12.38
CA PHE A 20 -6.16 8.56 12.82
C PHE A 20 -5.82 8.86 14.28
N LEU A 21 -5.62 10.15 14.57
CA LEU A 21 -5.32 10.59 15.93
C LEU A 21 -6.50 11.44 16.41
N SER A 22 -7.32 10.83 17.28
CA SER A 22 -8.39 11.54 18.00
C SER A 22 -7.81 12.24 19.23
N THR A 23 -8.17 13.50 19.39
CA THR A 23 -7.68 14.41 20.46
C THR A 23 -8.79 15.34 20.92
N SER A 24 -8.54 16.12 21.98
CA SER A 24 -9.50 17.08 22.52
C SER A 24 -8.90 18.48 22.54
N ARG A 25 -9.70 19.50 22.24
CA ARG A 25 -9.35 20.91 22.52
C ARG A 25 -9.32 21.23 24.01
N SER A 26 -10.04 20.45 24.82
CA SER A 26 -10.14 20.66 26.25
C SER A 26 -8.98 19.96 26.97
N ARG A 27 -8.08 20.78 27.52
CA ARG A 27 -6.96 20.29 28.33
C ARG A 27 -7.43 19.40 29.48
N GLU A 28 -8.52 19.76 30.16
CA GLU A 28 -9.06 19.01 31.31
C GLU A 28 -9.54 17.60 30.92
N ILE A 29 -10.08 17.45 29.72
CA ILE A 29 -10.56 16.17 29.20
C ILE A 29 -9.37 15.29 28.82
N ALA A 30 -8.43 15.81 28.02
CA ALA A 30 -7.19 15.11 27.70
C ALA A 30 -6.43 14.68 28.96
N TYR A 31 -6.42 15.54 29.97
CA TYR A 31 -5.80 15.28 31.26
C TYR A 31 -6.51 14.17 32.04
N THR A 32 -7.85 14.12 32.00
CA THR A 32 -8.64 13.04 32.59
C THR A 32 -8.32 11.70 31.94
N PHE A 33 -8.15 11.66 30.62
CA PHE A 33 -7.72 10.46 29.89
C PHE A 33 -6.29 10.04 30.28
N ALA A 34 -5.34 10.98 30.32
CA ALA A 34 -3.96 10.69 30.73
C ALA A 34 -3.90 10.13 32.16
N LYS A 35 -4.68 10.70 33.09
CA LYS A 35 -4.73 10.29 34.50
C LYS A 35 -5.38 8.94 34.77
N LYS A 36 -6.22 8.42 33.86
CA LYS A 36 -6.81 7.07 34.02
C LYS A 36 -5.72 6.01 34.18
N GLY A 37 -4.51 6.29 33.67
CA GLY A 37 -3.31 5.50 33.89
C GLY A 37 -3.38 4.12 33.26
N SER A 38 -2.22 3.49 33.11
CA SER A 38 -2.11 2.09 32.71
C SER A 38 -1.97 1.22 33.96
N LYS A 39 -2.61 0.05 33.97
CA LYS A 39 -2.41 -0.95 35.05
C LYS A 39 -1.00 -1.55 35.03
N ARG A 40 -0.22 -1.28 33.99
CA ARG A 40 1.14 -1.80 33.82
C ARG A 40 2.14 -0.88 34.50
N SER A 41 3.08 -1.48 35.23
CA SER A 41 4.15 -0.77 35.94
C SER A 41 5.31 -0.33 35.02
N ASP A 42 5.31 -0.76 33.76
CA ASP A 42 6.36 -0.49 32.77
C ASP A 42 6.00 0.66 31.80
N THR A 43 4.92 1.38 32.06
CA THR A 43 4.42 2.47 31.20
C THR A 43 4.50 3.81 31.90
N GLU A 44 4.92 4.83 31.16
CA GLU A 44 4.94 6.23 31.59
C GLU A 44 3.69 6.94 31.05
N THR A 45 3.13 7.87 31.83
CA THR A 45 2.00 8.69 31.37
C THR A 45 2.53 9.91 30.61
N VAL A 46 1.96 10.14 29.42
CA VAL A 46 2.35 11.23 28.52
C VAL A 46 1.10 12.02 28.13
N LEU A 47 1.18 13.35 28.24
CA LEU A 47 0.22 14.28 27.67
C LEU A 47 0.84 14.92 26.42
N LEU A 48 0.18 14.77 25.28
CA LEU A 48 0.57 15.41 24.03
C LEU A 48 -0.13 16.76 23.91
N GLU A 49 0.64 17.83 23.75
CA GLU A 49 0.13 19.17 23.45
C GLU A 49 0.45 19.49 22.00
N ILE A 50 -0.57 19.76 21.20
CA ILE A 50 -0.41 19.92 19.75
C ILE A 50 -0.80 21.34 19.36
N ASP A 51 0.20 22.11 18.94
CA ASP A 51 0.01 23.42 18.33
C ASP A 51 -0.36 23.26 16.86
N VAL A 52 -1.52 23.79 16.47
CA VAL A 52 -2.04 23.71 15.10
C VAL A 52 -2.34 25.11 14.58
N ASN A 53 -1.84 25.41 13.38
CA ASN A 53 -2.27 26.59 12.64
C ASN A 53 -3.46 26.26 11.74
N THR A 54 -4.68 26.51 12.24
CA THR A 54 -5.94 26.18 11.55
C THR A 54 -6.14 26.93 10.23
N SER A 55 -5.43 28.05 10.01
CA SER A 55 -5.52 28.79 8.74
C SER A 55 -4.84 28.09 7.56
N LYS A 56 -4.03 27.06 7.82
CA LYS A 56 -3.17 26.41 6.81
C LYS A 56 -3.25 24.88 6.76
N LEU A 57 -3.84 24.24 7.76
CA LEU A 57 -3.88 22.77 7.92
C LEU A 57 -5.29 22.19 7.77
N ALA A 58 -6.22 22.96 7.17
CA ALA A 58 -7.65 22.65 7.17
C ALA A 58 -8.03 21.30 6.52
N THR A 59 -7.18 20.71 5.68
CA THR A 59 -7.46 19.43 5.01
C THR A 59 -7.11 18.21 5.84
N ALA A 60 -6.22 18.31 6.83
CA ALA A 60 -5.69 17.17 7.57
C ALA A 60 -6.22 17.06 9.02
N LEU A 61 -7.21 17.90 9.36
CA LEU A 61 -7.77 18.08 10.69
C LEU A 61 -9.27 18.37 10.56
N ALA A 62 -10.09 17.60 11.28
CA ALA A 62 -11.52 17.83 11.37
C ALA A 62 -11.93 18.13 12.83
N ASP A 63 -12.69 19.21 13.01
CA ASP A 63 -13.47 19.41 14.24
C ASP A 63 -14.73 18.56 14.14
N ILE A 64 -14.77 17.47 14.90
CA ILE A 64 -15.87 16.50 14.87
C ILE A 64 -16.69 16.52 16.14
N ALA A 65 -16.53 17.55 16.99
CA ALA A 65 -17.26 17.64 18.25
C ALA A 65 -18.78 17.49 18.08
N GLU A 66 -19.37 18.09 17.03
CA GLU A 66 -20.81 18.01 16.76
C GLU A 66 -21.28 16.63 16.25
N TYR A 67 -20.36 15.81 15.73
CA TYR A 67 -20.63 14.47 15.21
C TYR A 67 -20.25 13.36 16.19
N SER A 68 -19.48 13.69 17.23
CA SER A 68 -19.02 12.75 18.24
C SER A 68 -20.17 12.31 19.14
N HIS A 69 -20.05 11.11 19.70
CA HIS A 69 -21.02 10.60 20.68
C HIS A 69 -20.99 11.43 21.97
N TYR A 70 -19.87 12.10 22.27
CA TYR A 70 -19.65 12.97 23.42
C TYR A 70 -19.19 14.36 22.98
N PRO A 71 -20.10 15.26 22.56
CA PRO A 71 -19.74 16.58 22.05
C PRO A 71 -18.95 17.44 23.03
N GLU A 72 -19.15 17.24 24.34
CA GLU A 72 -18.40 17.90 25.40
C GLU A 72 -16.90 17.57 25.39
N GLU A 73 -16.49 16.47 24.76
CA GLU A 73 -15.08 16.12 24.59
C GLU A 73 -14.36 17.05 23.63
N GLN A 74 -15.08 17.88 22.87
CA GLN A 74 -14.51 18.84 21.92
C GLN A 74 -13.50 18.17 20.98
N GLU A 75 -13.91 17.03 20.44
CA GLU A 75 -13.06 16.11 19.70
C GLU A 75 -12.54 16.72 18.39
N ILE A 76 -11.23 16.57 18.20
CA ILE A 76 -10.50 16.92 16.98
C ILE A 76 -9.86 15.65 16.44
N LEU A 77 -10.14 15.34 15.18
CA LEU A 77 -9.61 14.19 14.48
C LEU A 77 -8.56 14.64 13.47
N PHE A 78 -7.32 14.16 13.64
CA PHE A 78 -6.29 14.28 12.63
C PHE A 78 -6.35 13.11 11.66
N ASP A 79 -6.17 13.41 10.39
CA ASP A 79 -6.11 12.42 9.31
C ASP A 79 -4.83 11.56 9.37
N LEU A 80 -4.78 10.54 8.52
CA LEU A 80 -3.64 9.65 8.35
C LEU A 80 -2.42 10.40 7.83
N GLY A 81 -1.25 10.11 8.42
CA GLY A 81 0.02 10.65 7.93
C GLY A 81 0.29 12.09 8.33
N VAL A 82 -0.53 12.68 9.22
CA VAL A 82 -0.20 13.99 9.79
C VAL A 82 1.12 13.91 10.52
N SER A 83 2.01 14.82 10.14
CA SER A 83 3.32 14.96 10.72
C SER A 83 3.34 16.09 11.75
N PHE A 84 4.10 15.87 12.81
CA PHE A 84 4.28 16.80 13.92
C PHE A 84 5.76 17.00 14.19
N THR A 85 6.23 18.23 14.29
CA THR A 85 7.58 18.51 14.78
C THR A 85 7.59 18.41 16.30
N LEU A 86 8.50 17.59 16.83
CA LEU A 86 8.73 17.47 18.25
C LEU A 86 9.42 18.73 18.79
N ARG A 87 8.77 19.48 19.68
CA ARG A 87 9.29 20.76 20.21
C ARG A 87 9.90 20.61 21.59
N VAL A 88 9.17 20.02 22.52
CA VAL A 88 9.54 19.95 23.92
C VAL A 88 9.18 18.58 24.48
N VAL A 89 10.04 18.03 25.33
CA VAL A 89 9.77 16.83 26.13
C VAL A 89 10.23 17.10 27.55
N ASN A 90 9.30 17.42 28.44
CA ASN A 90 9.57 17.75 29.84
C ASN A 90 8.72 16.89 30.79
N TYR A 91 9.19 16.73 32.02
CA TYR A 91 8.42 16.04 33.06
C TYR A 91 7.80 17.08 33.99
N ASP A 92 6.49 17.02 34.16
CA ASP A 92 5.77 17.85 35.11
C ASP A 92 5.76 17.17 36.48
N MET A 93 6.47 17.75 37.45
CA MET A 93 6.57 17.22 38.82
C MET A 93 5.25 17.32 39.60
N LYS A 94 4.42 18.31 39.29
CA LYS A 94 3.15 18.56 39.99
C LYS A 94 2.11 17.56 39.52
N GLU A 95 2.01 17.41 38.21
CA GLU A 95 1.02 16.55 37.57
C GLU A 95 1.52 15.08 37.40
N LYS A 96 2.81 14.84 37.70
CA LYS A 96 3.49 13.53 37.65
C LYS A 96 3.39 12.82 36.30
N MET A 97 3.54 13.57 35.22
CA MET A 97 3.47 13.04 33.86
C MET A 97 4.43 13.77 32.92
N TRP A 98 4.75 13.13 31.80
CA TRP A 98 5.51 13.76 30.73
C TRP A 98 4.58 14.64 29.90
N ILE A 99 5.03 15.85 29.59
CA ILE A 99 4.39 16.73 28.62
C ILE A 99 5.27 16.75 27.38
N VAL A 100 4.64 16.50 26.23
CA VAL A 100 5.31 16.51 24.92
C VAL A 100 4.59 17.52 24.05
N THR A 101 5.27 18.61 23.73
CA THR A 101 4.74 19.65 22.86
C THR A 101 5.14 19.36 21.42
N LEU A 102 4.15 19.42 20.54
CA LEU A 102 4.19 19.09 19.13
C LEU A 102 3.68 20.29 18.34
N THR A 103 4.25 20.56 17.16
CA THR A 103 3.65 21.50 16.20
C THR A 103 3.27 20.72 14.95
N ALA A 104 2.01 20.80 14.52
CA ALA A 104 1.58 20.20 13.27
C ALA A 104 2.36 20.79 12.09
N VAL A 105 2.87 19.92 11.22
CA VAL A 105 3.68 20.30 10.05
C VAL A 105 2.78 20.58 8.87
N GLU A 106 3.00 21.73 8.24
CA GLU A 106 2.39 22.12 6.96
C GLU A 106 3.09 21.33 5.85
N ASP A 107 2.54 20.21 5.40
CA ASP A 107 3.10 19.46 4.28
C ASP A 107 2.01 18.99 3.32
N GLU A 108 1.69 19.84 2.32
CA GLU A 108 0.79 19.51 1.20
C GLU A 108 1.30 18.31 0.38
N SER A 109 2.61 18.01 0.42
CA SER A 109 3.18 16.87 -0.29
C SER A 109 2.68 15.55 0.30
N LEU A 110 2.61 15.45 1.63
CA LEU A 110 2.16 14.24 2.31
C LEU A 110 0.66 14.00 2.08
N THR A 111 -0.16 15.06 2.07
CA THR A 111 -1.60 14.94 1.77
C THR A 111 -1.85 14.51 0.33
N THR A 112 -1.01 14.94 -0.61
CA THR A 112 -1.11 14.52 -2.02
C THR A 112 -0.70 13.06 -2.19
N ASP A 113 0.36 12.62 -1.52
CA ASP A 113 0.81 11.23 -1.55
C ASP A 113 -0.22 10.29 -0.89
N THR A 114 -0.83 10.69 0.23
CA THR A 114 -1.89 9.91 0.89
C THR A 114 -3.13 9.80 0.03
N GLU A 115 -3.61 10.91 -0.56
CA GLU A 115 -4.73 10.88 -1.50
C GLU A 115 -4.44 9.97 -2.71
N THR A 116 -3.22 10.05 -3.26
CA THR A 116 -2.80 9.23 -4.39
C THR A 116 -2.84 7.74 -4.03
N VAL A 117 -2.33 7.37 -2.86
CA VAL A 117 -2.37 5.99 -2.35
C VAL A 117 -3.81 5.53 -2.14
N LEU A 118 -4.66 6.35 -1.50
CA LEU A 118 -6.06 5.99 -1.26
C LEU A 118 -6.85 5.82 -2.57
N ARG A 119 -6.56 6.63 -3.59
CA ARG A 119 -7.15 6.46 -4.94
C ARG A 119 -6.65 5.23 -5.66
N LYS A 120 -5.38 4.86 -5.50
CA LYS A 120 -4.75 3.70 -6.15
C LYS A 120 -5.16 2.38 -5.50
N TYR A 121 -5.45 2.38 -4.19
CA TYR A 121 -5.84 1.20 -3.42
C TYR A 121 -7.17 1.42 -2.66
N PRO A 122 -8.30 1.71 -3.35
CA PRO A 122 -9.55 2.11 -2.70
C PRO A 122 -10.19 0.99 -1.87
N ASP A 123 -9.89 -0.27 -2.18
CA ASP A 123 -10.39 -1.44 -1.44
C ASP A 123 -9.48 -1.82 -0.26
N GLU A 124 -8.30 -1.21 -0.12
CA GLU A 124 -7.39 -1.52 0.97
C GLU A 124 -7.85 -0.80 2.25
N LYS A 125 -8.05 -1.58 3.30
CA LYS A 125 -8.53 -1.11 4.60
C LYS A 125 -7.50 -1.31 5.70
N ASP A 126 -6.47 -2.13 5.45
CA ASP A 126 -5.41 -2.33 6.41
C ASP A 126 -4.46 -1.13 6.39
N ILE A 127 -4.49 -0.39 7.49
CA ILE A 127 -3.70 0.82 7.69
C ILE A 127 -2.20 0.58 7.59
N ASN A 128 -1.73 -0.62 7.95
CA ASN A 128 -0.33 -0.97 7.86
C ASN A 128 0.08 -1.19 6.41
N ILE A 129 -0.80 -1.81 5.61
CA ILE A 129 -0.56 -1.97 4.17
C ILE A 129 -0.57 -0.62 3.48
N LEU A 130 -1.55 0.25 3.79
CA LEU A 130 -1.62 1.61 3.25
C LEU A 130 -0.37 2.43 3.60
N LEU A 131 0.10 2.38 4.84
CA LEU A 131 1.31 3.08 5.27
C LEU A 131 2.55 2.57 4.52
N GLY A 132 2.69 1.26 4.35
CA GLY A 132 3.79 0.69 3.56
C GLY A 132 3.71 1.09 2.08
N ASN A 133 2.52 1.14 1.49
CA ASN A 133 2.31 1.64 0.14
C ASN A 133 2.66 3.12 0.02
N LEU A 134 2.30 3.95 1.01
CA LEU A 134 2.70 5.36 1.06
C LEU A 134 4.21 5.52 1.05
N LEU A 135 4.93 4.75 1.89
CA LEU A 135 6.40 4.76 1.89
C LEU A 135 6.98 4.38 0.52
N PHE A 136 6.34 3.47 -0.22
CA PHE A 136 6.75 3.09 -1.57
C PHE A 136 6.49 4.22 -2.58
N GLU A 137 5.29 4.78 -2.63
CA GLU A 137 4.94 5.83 -3.60
C GLU A 137 5.73 7.12 -3.34
N SER A 138 6.05 7.45 -2.08
CA SER A 138 6.94 8.57 -1.73
C SER A 138 8.44 8.29 -2.01
N GLY A 139 8.76 7.19 -2.70
CA GLY A 139 10.12 6.82 -3.12
C GLY A 139 11.04 6.32 -1.98
N GLN A 140 10.52 6.08 -0.78
CA GLN A 140 11.29 5.66 0.39
C GLN A 140 11.49 4.13 0.44
N ASN A 141 11.96 3.53 -0.66
CA ASN A 141 12.00 2.08 -0.88
C ASN A 141 12.70 1.29 0.25
N LYS A 142 13.86 1.75 0.72
CA LYS A 142 14.59 1.08 1.83
C LYS A 142 13.78 1.07 3.13
N GLN A 143 13.06 2.15 3.42
CA GLN A 143 12.21 2.25 4.61
C GLN A 143 10.97 1.39 4.46
N CYS A 144 10.34 1.41 3.28
CA CYS A 144 9.24 0.55 2.90
C CYS A 144 9.58 -0.95 3.10
N GLN A 145 10.71 -1.41 2.56
CA GLN A 145 11.17 -2.79 2.74
C GLN A 145 11.38 -3.14 4.21
N LYS A 146 12.06 -2.28 4.98
CA LYS A 146 12.28 -2.50 6.41
C LYS A 146 10.97 -2.56 7.18
N TYR A 147 10.04 -1.68 6.83
CA TYR A 147 8.71 -1.62 7.43
C TYR A 147 7.92 -2.91 7.17
N PHE A 148 7.80 -3.34 5.91
CA PHE A 148 7.08 -4.57 5.58
C PHE A 148 7.73 -5.83 6.15
N LYS A 149 9.07 -5.91 6.20
CA LYS A 149 9.78 -7.03 6.87
C LYS A 149 9.50 -7.06 8.38
N ASN A 150 9.49 -5.90 9.03
CA ASN A 150 9.12 -5.80 10.43
C ASN A 150 7.65 -6.20 10.64
N LEU A 151 6.75 -5.73 9.78
CA LEU A 151 5.34 -6.10 9.83
C LEU A 151 5.14 -7.62 9.67
N LEU A 152 5.91 -8.23 8.77
CA LEU A 152 5.88 -9.68 8.55
C LEU A 152 6.28 -10.48 9.81
N HIS A 153 7.29 -10.03 10.56
CA HIS A 153 7.69 -10.68 11.82
C HIS A 153 6.60 -10.68 12.89
N HIS A 154 5.66 -9.73 12.82
CA HIS A 154 4.56 -9.61 13.78
C HIS A 154 3.24 -10.21 13.24
N CYS A 155 3.22 -10.69 11.99
CA CYS A 155 2.03 -11.26 11.36
C CYS A 155 1.84 -12.72 11.81
N LYS A 156 0.91 -12.96 12.74
CA LYS A 156 0.67 -14.28 13.36
C LYS A 156 -0.48 -15.08 12.71
N ASN A 157 -0.47 -15.24 11.38
CA ASN A 157 -1.39 -16.11 10.61
C ASN A 157 -2.69 -15.47 10.07
N GLU A 158 -2.60 -14.30 9.43
CA GLU A 158 -3.63 -13.86 8.49
C GLU A 158 -3.13 -14.09 7.06
N HIS A 159 -3.67 -15.10 6.38
CA HIS A 159 -3.21 -15.50 5.04
C HIS A 159 -3.26 -14.34 4.02
N ASP A 160 -4.27 -13.47 4.11
CA ASP A 160 -4.44 -12.33 3.20
C ASP A 160 -3.40 -11.23 3.45
N ASN A 161 -3.16 -10.86 4.72
CA ASN A 161 -2.13 -9.87 5.06
C ASN A 161 -0.72 -10.40 4.79
N PHE A 162 -0.48 -11.69 5.02
CA PHE A 162 0.77 -12.35 4.64
C PHE A 162 1.05 -12.22 3.13
N ALA A 163 0.04 -12.51 2.29
CA ALA A 163 0.18 -12.43 0.83
C ALA A 163 0.43 -11.00 0.36
N LYS A 164 -0.33 -10.03 0.88
CA LYS A 164 -0.16 -8.60 0.57
C LYS A 164 1.20 -8.06 0.99
N ILE A 165 1.71 -8.44 2.17
CA ILE A 165 3.01 -7.99 2.65
C ILE A 165 4.11 -8.53 1.72
N HIS A 166 4.07 -9.83 1.38
CA HIS A 166 5.04 -10.41 0.45
C HIS A 166 4.97 -9.75 -0.92
N GLU A 167 3.77 -9.51 -1.44
CA GLU A 167 3.59 -8.82 -2.71
C GLU A 167 4.25 -7.43 -2.70
N ASN A 168 4.02 -6.63 -1.66
CA ASN A 168 4.60 -5.29 -1.59
C ASN A 168 6.13 -5.32 -1.41
N ILE A 169 6.69 -6.31 -0.72
CA ILE A 169 8.14 -6.52 -0.71
C ILE A 169 8.64 -6.89 -2.12
N GLY A 170 7.94 -7.79 -2.83
CA GLY A 170 8.26 -8.14 -4.22
C GLY A 170 8.29 -6.92 -5.14
N ARG A 171 7.28 -6.04 -5.03
CA ARG A 171 7.20 -4.78 -5.78
C ARG A 171 8.37 -3.86 -5.51
N THR A 172 8.82 -3.77 -4.26
CA THR A 172 9.99 -2.94 -3.93
C THR A 172 11.27 -3.46 -4.57
N TYR A 173 11.46 -4.78 -4.64
CA TYR A 173 12.61 -5.38 -5.32
C TYR A 173 12.52 -5.27 -6.84
N GLU A 174 11.33 -5.40 -7.41
CA GLU A 174 11.11 -5.17 -8.85
C GLU A 174 11.46 -3.74 -9.25
N TYR A 175 11.02 -2.75 -8.46
CA TYR A 175 11.37 -1.35 -8.69
C TYR A 175 12.88 -1.10 -8.63
N GLU A 176 13.59 -1.86 -7.79
CA GLU A 176 15.05 -1.84 -7.70
C GLU A 176 15.74 -2.68 -8.79
N ASN A 177 15.00 -3.25 -9.75
CA ASN A 177 15.47 -4.19 -10.78
C ASN A 177 16.10 -5.48 -10.21
N ASN A 178 15.86 -5.79 -8.92
CA ASN A 178 16.29 -7.03 -8.30
C ASN A 178 15.25 -8.13 -8.51
N TYR A 179 15.15 -8.58 -9.76
CA TYR A 179 14.14 -9.53 -10.21
C TYR A 179 14.21 -10.89 -9.49
N GLY A 180 15.41 -11.34 -9.10
CA GLY A 180 15.59 -12.61 -8.39
C GLY A 180 14.87 -12.62 -7.04
N GLU A 181 15.11 -11.60 -6.22
CA GLU A 181 14.41 -11.43 -4.95
C GLU A 181 12.92 -11.16 -5.17
N ALA A 182 12.57 -10.31 -6.14
CA ALA A 182 11.17 -10.01 -6.45
C ALA A 182 10.35 -11.28 -6.70
N ILE A 183 10.87 -12.21 -7.52
CA ILE A 183 10.21 -13.49 -7.82
C ILE A 183 10.00 -14.33 -6.56
N VAL A 184 10.99 -14.41 -5.65
CA VAL A 184 10.86 -15.18 -4.39
C VAL A 184 9.68 -14.66 -3.55
N TYR A 185 9.57 -13.33 -3.40
CA TYR A 185 8.47 -12.73 -2.67
C TYR A 185 7.13 -12.86 -3.41
N TYR A 186 7.12 -12.73 -4.73
CA TYR A 186 5.91 -12.95 -5.53
C TYR A 186 5.40 -14.39 -5.48
N ILE A 187 6.27 -15.40 -5.43
CA ILE A 187 5.88 -16.80 -5.24
C ILE A 187 5.25 -17.00 -3.85
N SER A 188 5.83 -16.42 -2.81
CA SER A 188 5.26 -16.48 -1.45
C SER A 188 3.88 -15.82 -1.38
N ALA A 189 3.72 -14.67 -2.03
CA ALA A 189 2.43 -13.99 -2.14
C ALA A 189 1.41 -14.80 -2.96
N PHE A 190 1.85 -15.38 -4.07
CA PHE A 190 1.03 -16.27 -4.91
C PHE A 190 0.46 -17.43 -4.10
N ASN A 191 1.31 -18.12 -3.32
CA ASN A 191 0.89 -19.24 -2.49
C ASN A 191 -0.11 -18.80 -1.40
N GLY A 192 0.09 -17.62 -0.83
CA GLY A 192 -0.85 -17.02 0.13
C GLY A 192 -2.24 -16.80 -0.50
N TYR A 193 -2.30 -16.07 -1.61
CA TYR A 193 -3.57 -15.80 -2.31
C TYR A 193 -4.23 -17.09 -2.83
N PHE A 194 -3.45 -18.03 -3.34
CA PHE A 194 -3.97 -19.32 -3.80
C PHE A 194 -4.61 -20.13 -2.66
N SER A 195 -3.98 -20.14 -1.49
CA SER A 195 -4.48 -20.86 -0.31
C SER A 195 -5.74 -20.24 0.29
N SER A 196 -6.03 -18.98 -0.04
CA SER A 196 -7.22 -18.23 0.40
C SER A 196 -8.27 -18.06 -0.70
N ASP A 197 -8.20 -18.86 -1.77
CA ASP A 197 -9.13 -18.82 -2.91
C ASP A 197 -9.24 -17.44 -3.60
N ARG A 198 -8.18 -16.62 -3.49
CA ARG A 198 -8.03 -15.32 -4.15
C ARG A 198 -7.40 -15.51 -5.53
N PHE A 199 -8.05 -16.29 -6.38
CA PHE A 199 -7.49 -16.74 -7.65
C PHE A 199 -7.17 -15.61 -8.63
N GLU A 200 -7.93 -14.50 -8.62
CA GLU A 200 -7.60 -13.30 -9.40
C GLU A 200 -6.22 -12.73 -9.01
N ASN A 201 -5.98 -12.54 -7.71
CA ASN A 201 -4.71 -12.04 -7.19
C ASN A 201 -3.56 -13.00 -7.52
N ALA A 202 -3.78 -14.31 -7.35
CA ALA A 202 -2.80 -15.33 -7.70
C ALA A 202 -2.48 -15.32 -9.21
N ALA A 203 -3.50 -15.23 -10.06
CA ALA A 203 -3.32 -15.14 -11.51
C ALA A 203 -2.49 -13.91 -11.90
N ARG A 204 -2.81 -12.74 -11.36
CA ARG A 204 -2.05 -11.51 -11.59
C ARG A 204 -0.57 -11.68 -11.21
N LEU A 205 -0.27 -12.23 -10.03
CA LEU A 205 1.13 -12.46 -9.63
C LEU A 205 1.85 -13.44 -10.56
N ALA A 206 1.19 -14.52 -10.98
CA ALA A 206 1.76 -15.43 -11.96
C ALA A 206 2.06 -14.72 -13.30
N SER A 207 1.19 -13.81 -13.75
CA SER A 207 1.45 -13.00 -14.95
C SER A 207 2.67 -12.09 -14.80
N ILE A 208 2.85 -11.46 -13.63
CA ILE A 208 4.02 -10.61 -13.33
C ILE A 208 5.30 -11.45 -13.35
N ILE A 209 5.29 -12.61 -12.68
CA ILE A 209 6.44 -13.53 -12.69
C ILE A 209 6.76 -13.98 -14.12
N GLY A 210 5.75 -14.32 -14.92
CA GLY A 210 5.92 -14.70 -16.33
C GLY A 210 6.54 -13.59 -17.18
N ALA A 211 6.11 -12.34 -16.98
CA ALA A 211 6.68 -11.17 -17.65
C ALA A 211 8.14 -10.92 -17.25
N ILE A 212 8.49 -11.08 -15.97
CA ILE A 212 9.88 -10.95 -15.50
C ILE A 212 10.77 -12.00 -16.18
N TYR A 213 10.35 -13.27 -16.23
CA TYR A 213 11.11 -14.31 -16.94
C TYR A 213 11.23 -14.02 -18.44
N TYR A 214 10.18 -13.50 -19.07
CA TYR A 214 10.22 -13.11 -20.48
C TYR A 214 11.28 -12.03 -20.73
N ASN A 215 11.31 -11.00 -19.89
CA ASN A 215 12.30 -9.92 -19.97
C ASN A 215 13.74 -10.42 -19.73
N GLN A 216 13.90 -11.51 -18.99
CA GLN A 216 15.18 -12.20 -18.79
C GLN A 216 15.55 -13.16 -19.92
N ASN A 217 14.76 -13.21 -21.01
CA ASN A 217 14.85 -14.18 -22.11
C ASN A 217 14.65 -15.65 -21.71
N ASP A 218 14.13 -15.92 -20.51
CA ASP A 218 13.74 -17.27 -20.08
C ASP A 218 12.32 -17.59 -20.56
N LYS A 219 12.21 -17.89 -21.86
CA LYS A 219 10.93 -18.18 -22.52
C LYS A 219 10.24 -19.43 -21.93
N GLN A 220 11.00 -20.37 -21.36
CA GLN A 220 10.45 -21.58 -20.78
C GLN A 220 9.68 -21.27 -19.50
N ASN A 221 10.31 -20.59 -18.54
CA ASN A 221 9.64 -20.20 -17.31
C ASN A 221 8.54 -19.17 -17.57
N ALA A 222 8.75 -18.23 -18.49
CA ALA A 222 7.71 -17.29 -18.91
C ALA A 222 6.42 -18.01 -19.37
N ARG A 223 6.54 -19.06 -20.19
CA ARG A 223 5.39 -19.86 -20.63
C ARG A 223 4.73 -20.61 -19.47
N ILE A 224 5.51 -21.23 -18.59
CA ILE A 224 4.98 -21.95 -17.42
C ILE A 224 4.12 -21.02 -16.55
N TYR A 225 4.64 -19.83 -16.22
CA TYR A 225 3.91 -18.88 -15.37
C TYR A 225 2.73 -18.23 -16.09
N THR A 226 2.81 -18.03 -17.41
CA THR A 226 1.67 -17.58 -18.22
C THR A 226 0.54 -18.62 -18.20
N ASP A 227 0.86 -19.91 -18.33
CA ASP A 227 -0.10 -21.01 -18.22
C ASP A 227 -0.73 -21.09 -16.82
N ILE A 228 0.07 -20.92 -15.77
CA ILE A 228 -0.43 -20.88 -14.39
C ILE A 228 -1.40 -19.71 -14.22
N SER A 229 -1.03 -18.51 -14.68
CA SER A 229 -1.88 -17.32 -14.64
C SER A 229 -3.23 -17.57 -15.32
N TYR A 230 -3.20 -18.09 -16.55
CA TYR A 230 -4.42 -18.38 -17.29
C TYR A 230 -5.31 -19.42 -16.61
N LYS A 231 -4.71 -20.50 -16.08
CA LYS A 231 -5.43 -21.54 -15.32
C LYS A 231 -6.08 -20.97 -14.06
N MET A 232 -5.39 -20.09 -13.32
CA MET A 232 -5.93 -19.47 -12.12
C MET A 232 -7.07 -18.50 -12.46
N ALA A 233 -6.91 -17.69 -13.51
CA ALA A 233 -7.97 -16.79 -13.98
C ALA A 233 -9.23 -17.58 -14.38
N LYS A 234 -9.09 -18.72 -15.06
CA LYS A 234 -10.21 -19.59 -15.44
C LYS A 234 -10.79 -20.42 -14.30
N LYS A 235 -10.05 -20.57 -13.19
CA LYS A 235 -10.54 -21.29 -12.01
C LYS A 235 -11.55 -20.47 -11.22
N ASP A 236 -11.46 -19.14 -11.27
CA ASP A 236 -12.42 -18.26 -10.61
C ASP A 236 -13.68 -18.10 -11.47
N ALA A 237 -14.78 -18.76 -11.08
CA ALA A 237 -16.05 -18.66 -11.79
C ALA A 237 -16.65 -17.25 -11.78
N ARG A 238 -16.15 -16.35 -10.92
CA ARG A 238 -16.60 -14.96 -10.84
C ARG A 238 -15.87 -14.06 -11.83
N LEU A 239 -14.76 -14.50 -12.43
CA LEU A 239 -13.97 -13.71 -13.37
C LEU A 239 -14.56 -13.82 -14.78
N PRO A 240 -15.05 -12.72 -15.37
CA PRO A 240 -15.53 -12.72 -16.75
C PRO A 240 -14.41 -12.98 -17.76
N ASP A 241 -14.75 -13.51 -18.93
CA ASP A 241 -13.78 -13.80 -19.99
C ASP A 241 -13.06 -12.56 -20.56
N ASN A 242 -13.67 -11.38 -20.39
CA ASN A 242 -13.09 -10.07 -20.70
C ASN A 242 -12.46 -9.36 -19.50
N HIS A 243 -12.03 -10.10 -18.47
CA HIS A 243 -11.24 -9.52 -17.38
C HIS A 243 -9.79 -9.25 -17.83
N CYS A 244 -9.18 -8.16 -17.35
CA CYS A 244 -7.84 -7.74 -17.80
C CYS A 244 -6.74 -8.78 -17.58
N VAL A 245 -6.86 -9.62 -16.54
CA VAL A 245 -5.89 -10.69 -16.27
C VAL A 245 -5.86 -11.71 -17.40
N ILE A 246 -7.02 -12.00 -18.01
CA ILE A 246 -7.10 -12.84 -19.21
C ILE A 246 -6.46 -12.11 -20.40
N GLY A 247 -6.72 -10.81 -20.55
CA GLY A 247 -6.04 -9.96 -21.53
C GLY A 247 -4.52 -10.02 -21.41
N ARG A 248 -3.98 -9.91 -20.19
CA ARG A 248 -2.54 -10.03 -19.91
C ARG A 248 -2.00 -11.39 -20.31
N CYS A 249 -2.72 -12.48 -20.00
CA CYS A 249 -2.34 -13.82 -20.44
C CYS A 249 -2.29 -13.92 -21.97
N MET A 250 -3.29 -13.40 -22.68
CA MET A 250 -3.30 -13.41 -24.15
C MET A 250 -2.10 -12.64 -24.72
N ASN A 251 -1.78 -11.46 -24.17
CA ASN A 251 -0.60 -10.70 -24.60
C ASN A 251 0.70 -11.46 -24.34
N SER A 252 0.85 -12.07 -23.17
CA SER A 252 2.02 -12.89 -22.84
C SER A 252 2.15 -14.12 -23.74
N PHE A 253 1.06 -14.81 -24.06
CA PHE A 253 1.08 -15.89 -25.04
C PHE A 253 1.53 -15.39 -26.41
N ALA A 254 0.98 -14.28 -26.88
CA ALA A 254 1.37 -13.68 -28.15
C ALA A 254 2.88 -13.43 -28.26
N CYS A 255 3.47 -12.82 -27.22
CA CYS A 255 4.91 -12.56 -27.15
C CYS A 255 5.78 -13.83 -27.11
N LEU A 256 5.21 -14.97 -26.70
CA LEU A 256 5.87 -16.27 -26.58
C LEU A 256 5.68 -17.17 -27.81
N GLU A 257 4.79 -16.82 -28.73
CA GLU A 257 4.57 -17.56 -29.97
C GLU A 257 5.62 -17.18 -31.03
N GLN A 258 6.05 -18.17 -31.81
CA GLN A 258 6.99 -17.96 -32.92
C GLN A 258 6.28 -17.68 -34.25
N ASP A 259 5.06 -18.18 -34.40
CA ASP A 259 4.24 -17.98 -35.59
C ASP A 259 3.56 -16.61 -35.51
N SER A 260 3.88 -15.73 -36.46
CA SER A 260 3.36 -14.35 -36.51
C SER A 260 1.83 -14.31 -36.55
N GLN A 261 1.18 -15.25 -37.24
CA GLN A 261 -0.28 -15.28 -37.36
C GLN A 261 -0.93 -15.70 -36.05
N ILE A 262 -0.35 -16.69 -35.36
CA ILE A 262 -0.83 -17.11 -34.02
C ILE A 262 -0.59 -16.00 -33.00
N SER A 263 0.58 -15.37 -33.03
CA SER A 263 0.92 -14.23 -32.18
C SER A 263 -0.07 -13.07 -32.38
N LEU A 264 -0.31 -12.68 -33.63
CA LEU A 264 -1.26 -11.63 -33.98
C LEU A 264 -2.68 -11.95 -33.48
N ASN A 265 -3.15 -13.20 -33.64
CA ASN A 265 -4.46 -13.61 -33.14
C ASN A 265 -4.58 -13.45 -31.61
N TYR A 266 -3.52 -13.73 -30.85
CA TYR A 266 -3.52 -13.52 -29.42
C TYR A 266 -3.47 -12.03 -29.04
N HIS A 267 -2.67 -11.22 -29.72
CA HIS A 267 -2.66 -9.76 -29.50
C HIS A 267 -4.02 -9.13 -29.80
N ILE A 268 -4.69 -9.51 -30.89
CA ILE A 268 -6.05 -9.03 -31.22
C ILE A 268 -7.05 -9.40 -30.12
N LYS A 269 -6.99 -10.63 -29.59
CA LYS A 269 -7.83 -11.02 -28.45
C LYS A 269 -7.54 -10.19 -27.21
N SER A 270 -6.26 -9.95 -26.92
CA SER A 270 -5.85 -9.11 -25.78
C SER A 270 -6.37 -7.68 -25.92
N LEU A 271 -6.20 -7.09 -27.11
CA LEU A 271 -6.66 -5.73 -27.43
C LEU A 271 -8.17 -5.58 -27.25
N ASN A 272 -8.96 -6.53 -27.78
CA ASN A 272 -10.42 -6.51 -27.63
C ASN A 272 -10.83 -6.55 -26.15
N ILE A 273 -10.15 -7.35 -25.32
CA ILE A 273 -10.39 -7.39 -23.87
C ILE A 273 -10.10 -6.04 -23.22
N TYR A 274 -9.01 -5.36 -23.61
CA TYR A 274 -8.67 -4.06 -23.03
C TYR A 274 -9.55 -2.91 -23.51
N GLU A 275 -10.04 -2.96 -24.75
CA GLU A 275 -11.00 -1.99 -25.30
C GLU A 275 -12.41 -2.18 -24.72
N ASN A 276 -12.76 -3.41 -24.33
CA ASN A 276 -14.07 -3.76 -23.79
C ASN A 276 -13.95 -4.51 -22.44
N PRO A 277 -13.34 -3.88 -21.42
CA PRO A 277 -13.09 -4.55 -20.15
C PRO A 277 -14.39 -4.82 -19.40
N SER A 278 -14.39 -5.90 -18.62
CA SER A 278 -15.52 -6.16 -17.72
C SER A 278 -15.65 -5.06 -16.66
N GLU A 279 -16.88 -4.79 -16.21
CA GLU A 279 -17.13 -3.88 -15.07
C GLU A 279 -16.43 -4.33 -13.78
N MET A 280 -16.03 -5.60 -13.71
CA MET A 280 -15.27 -6.16 -12.59
C MET A 280 -13.78 -5.82 -12.68
N CYS A 281 -13.25 -5.33 -13.82
CA CYS A 281 -11.87 -4.88 -13.83
C CYS A 281 -11.72 -3.56 -13.09
N LYS A 282 -10.85 -3.56 -12.07
CA LYS A 282 -10.43 -2.36 -11.33
C LYS A 282 -9.06 -1.85 -11.75
N CYS A 283 -8.58 -2.30 -12.91
CA CYS A 283 -7.27 -1.95 -13.42
C CYS A 283 -7.26 -0.52 -13.97
N VAL A 284 -6.33 0.31 -13.49
CA VAL A 284 -6.20 1.72 -13.90
C VAL A 284 -5.28 1.92 -15.12
N ASP A 285 -4.66 0.84 -15.61
CA ASP A 285 -3.60 0.84 -16.63
C ASP A 285 -4.09 0.43 -18.03
N HIS A 286 -5.39 0.48 -18.30
CA HIS A 286 -5.95 0.03 -19.59
C HIS A 286 -5.35 0.74 -20.80
N ASP A 287 -5.22 2.07 -20.77
CA ASP A 287 -4.67 2.82 -21.90
C ASP A 287 -3.21 2.42 -22.20
N GLN A 288 -2.42 2.15 -21.15
CA GLN A 288 -1.05 1.65 -21.30
C GLN A 288 -1.02 0.25 -21.88
N LEU A 289 -1.92 -0.64 -21.45
CA LEU A 289 -2.04 -2.00 -21.97
C LEU A 289 -2.48 -2.01 -23.44
N ILE A 290 -3.41 -1.13 -23.83
CA ILE A 290 -3.83 -0.93 -25.23
C ILE A 290 -2.64 -0.46 -26.06
N ALA A 291 -1.95 0.61 -25.63
CA ALA A 291 -0.80 1.16 -26.34
C ALA A 291 0.29 0.10 -26.57
N LEU A 292 0.67 -0.63 -25.53
CA LEU A 292 1.67 -1.71 -25.62
C LEU A 292 1.22 -2.83 -26.57
N THR A 293 -0.07 -3.19 -26.55
CA THR A 293 -0.60 -4.24 -27.44
C THR A 293 -0.58 -3.78 -28.89
N CYS A 294 -0.95 -2.52 -29.16
CA CYS A 294 -0.87 -1.92 -30.48
C CYS A 294 0.57 -1.84 -31.00
N GLU A 295 1.53 -1.48 -30.13
CA GLU A 295 2.95 -1.49 -30.47
C GLU A 295 3.42 -2.90 -30.87
N ASN A 296 3.05 -3.93 -30.10
CA ASN A 296 3.41 -5.31 -30.44
C ASN A 296 2.79 -5.78 -31.77
N ILE A 297 1.52 -5.41 -32.05
CA ILE A 297 0.87 -5.69 -33.33
C ILE A 297 1.60 -5.00 -34.47
N ALA A 298 1.96 -3.72 -34.30
CA ALA A 298 2.69 -2.95 -35.30
C ALA A 298 4.08 -3.56 -35.58
N LEU A 299 4.77 -4.05 -34.55
CA LEU A 299 6.04 -4.75 -34.69
C LEU A 299 5.91 -6.02 -35.54
N ILE A 300 4.83 -6.79 -35.39
CA ILE A 300 4.58 -7.97 -36.24
C ILE A 300 4.45 -7.55 -37.70
N TYR A 301 3.60 -6.58 -38.01
CA TYR A 301 3.43 -6.07 -39.39
C TYR A 301 4.69 -5.44 -39.97
N SER A 302 5.56 -4.85 -39.15
CA SER A 302 6.82 -4.26 -39.63
C SER A 302 7.90 -5.28 -40.00
N ASN A 303 7.76 -6.51 -39.51
CA ASN A 303 8.71 -7.61 -39.73
C ASN A 303 8.27 -8.58 -40.84
N GLU A 304 7.10 -8.34 -41.45
CA GLU A 304 6.59 -9.04 -42.65
C GLU A 304 7.00 -8.33 -43.94
#